data_AF-A0A2D7Y6W3-F1
#
_entry.id   AF-A0A2D7Y6W3-F1
#
_cell.length_a   1.000
_cell.length_b   1.000
_cell.length_c   1.000
_cell.angle_alpha   90.00
_cell.angle_beta   90.00
_cell.angle_gamma   90.00
#
_symmetry.space_group_name_H-M   'P 1'
#
loop_
_entity.id
_entity.type
_entity.pdbx_description
1 polymer ?
#
loop_
_entity_poly.entity_id
_entity_poly.type
_entity_poly.pdbx_seq_one_letter_code
_entity_poly.pdbx_strand_id
1 'polypeptide(L)'
;MPLSRRSFLQSSAATSLAFSGLAACQRQRDTGGALRQAYLNQVEGLGDLVRDPAELFDLPEGFTYQILSQTGDAMTDGLIVPGDPDGMACFERADGKIVLIRNHELRANEHDLSPFGPDAAGLDHIDRTRVHDWASERAPHLGGTTHLVLDPDSLIIEEQFLSLTGTENNCAGGPTPWGSWLSCEETERNAGDGAGIEHGYVFEVPAEARGLVEPV
;
A
#
# COMPACT_ATOMS: atom_id res chain seq x y z
N MET A 1 19.02 41.69 -41.19
CA MET A 1 19.49 40.86 -42.33
C MET A 1 18.32 40.67 -43.30
N PRO A 2 18.49 40.87 -44.62
CA PRO A 2 17.37 40.73 -45.54
C PRO A 2 16.99 39.25 -45.70
N LEU A 3 15.71 38.93 -45.51
CA LEU A 3 15.15 37.61 -45.76
C LEU A 3 15.31 37.26 -47.25
N SER A 4 16.17 36.30 -47.56
CA SER A 4 16.31 35.80 -48.93
C SER A 4 15.30 34.68 -49.20
N ARG A 5 14.85 34.52 -50.45
CA ARG A 5 13.97 33.41 -50.86
C ARG A 5 14.53 32.04 -50.44
N ARG A 6 15.85 31.89 -50.49
CA ARG A 6 16.56 30.67 -50.08
C ARG A 6 16.45 30.44 -48.56
N SER A 7 16.67 31.47 -47.75
CA SER A 7 16.54 31.40 -46.29
C SER A 7 15.09 31.12 -45.85
N PHE A 8 14.10 31.72 -46.53
CA PHE A 8 12.69 31.44 -46.28
C PHE A 8 12.31 29.99 -46.60
N LEU A 9 12.75 29.46 -47.75
CA LEU A 9 12.48 28.08 -48.13
C LEU A 9 13.17 27.07 -47.21
N GLN A 10 14.42 27.31 -46.82
CA GLN A 10 15.14 26.45 -45.88
C GLN A 10 14.49 26.44 -44.49
N SER A 11 14.10 27.61 -43.98
CA SER A 11 13.44 27.71 -42.68
C SER A 11 12.04 27.08 -42.70
N SER A 12 11.29 27.27 -43.80
CA SER A 12 9.98 26.65 -43.96
C SER A 12 10.07 25.12 -44.07
N ALA A 13 11.08 24.60 -44.77
CA ALA A 13 11.31 23.16 -44.87
C ALA A 13 11.70 22.55 -43.51
N ALA A 14 12.60 23.19 -42.76
CA ALA A 14 13.00 22.73 -41.43
C ALA A 14 11.81 22.73 -40.45
N THR A 15 11.00 23.78 -40.44
CA THR A 15 9.79 23.88 -39.61
C THR A 15 8.77 22.80 -39.99
N SER A 16 8.48 22.61 -41.28
CA SER A 16 7.54 21.59 -41.74
C SER A 16 8.00 20.16 -41.39
N LEU A 17 9.30 19.88 -41.48
CA LEU A 17 9.87 18.60 -41.05
C LEU A 17 9.73 18.39 -39.53
N ALA A 18 9.99 19.41 -38.72
CA ALA A 18 9.84 19.34 -37.27
C ALA A 18 8.38 19.08 -36.85
N PHE A 19 7.40 19.77 -37.46
CA PHE A 19 5.98 19.53 -37.17
C PHE A 19 5.47 18.19 -37.71
N SER A 20 6.01 17.69 -38.83
CA SER A 20 5.69 16.35 -39.33
C SER A 20 6.22 15.26 -38.39
N GLY A 21 7.40 15.44 -37.81
CA GLY A 21 7.94 14.57 -36.76
C GLY A 21 7.07 14.57 -35.50
N LEU A 22 6.60 15.73 -35.07
CA LEU A 22 5.69 15.86 -33.92
C LEU A 22 4.34 15.15 -34.16
N ALA A 23 3.78 15.26 -35.36
CA ALA A 23 2.55 14.56 -35.75
C ALA A 23 2.75 13.02 -35.82
N ALA A 24 3.93 12.56 -36.22
CA ALA A 24 4.28 11.13 -36.16
C ALA A 24 4.40 10.64 -34.70
N CYS A 25 5.01 11.43 -33.81
CA CYS A 25 5.05 11.12 -32.38
C CYS A 25 3.66 11.13 -31.72
N GLN A 26 2.75 12.02 -32.15
CA GLN A 26 1.35 12.01 -31.70
C GLN A 26 0.58 10.79 -32.21
N ARG A 27 0.75 10.40 -33.49
CA ARG A 27 0.16 9.14 -33.99
C ARG A 27 0.62 7.91 -33.22
N GLN A 28 1.87 7.88 -32.76
CA GLN A 28 2.36 6.79 -31.91
C GLN A 28 1.68 6.75 -30.52
N ARG A 29 1.18 7.89 -30.03
CA ARG A 29 0.36 7.98 -28.81
C ARG A 29 -1.11 7.62 -29.07
N ASP A 30 -1.65 8.01 -30.23
CA ASP A 30 -3.05 7.72 -30.61
C ASP A 30 -3.24 6.27 -31.09
N THR A 31 -2.18 5.58 -31.53
CA THR A 31 -2.14 4.12 -31.66
C THR A 31 -1.72 3.45 -30.35
N GLY A 32 -2.23 3.93 -29.21
CA GLY A 32 -2.06 3.33 -27.87
C GLY A 32 -2.59 1.89 -27.73
N GLY A 33 -2.78 1.18 -28.84
CA GLY A 33 -3.15 -0.23 -28.93
C GLY A 33 -2.03 -1.17 -29.37
N ALA A 34 -0.78 -0.74 -29.61
CA ALA A 34 0.23 -1.70 -30.11
C ALA A 34 1.71 -1.35 -29.80
N LEU A 35 2.02 -1.03 -28.54
CA LEU A 35 3.27 -1.46 -27.87
C LEU A 35 3.02 -1.52 -26.34
N ARG A 36 1.92 -2.17 -25.92
CA ARG A 36 1.98 -2.91 -24.67
C ARG A 36 2.99 -4.00 -24.98
N GLN A 37 4.23 -3.83 -24.53
CA GLN A 37 5.18 -4.94 -24.51
C GLN A 37 4.42 -6.03 -23.79
N ALA A 38 3.88 -7.00 -24.54
CA ALA A 38 3.14 -8.11 -23.95
C ALA A 38 4.09 -8.65 -22.90
N TYR A 39 3.67 -8.59 -21.63
CA TYR A 39 4.51 -9.03 -20.54
C TYR A 39 4.94 -10.46 -20.89
N LEU A 40 6.23 -10.62 -21.15
CA LEU A 40 6.82 -11.93 -21.41
C LEU A 40 7.08 -12.50 -20.03
N ASN A 41 6.38 -13.59 -19.70
CA ASN A 41 6.67 -14.32 -18.49
C ASN A 41 8.14 -14.78 -18.53
N GLN A 42 8.96 -14.21 -17.65
CA GLN A 42 10.40 -14.52 -17.58
C GLN A 42 10.68 -15.79 -16.79
N VAL A 43 9.65 -16.40 -16.19
CA VAL A 43 9.74 -17.67 -15.49
C VAL A 43 9.38 -18.79 -16.47
N GLU A 44 10.40 -19.56 -16.85
CA GLU A 44 10.23 -20.75 -17.68
C GLU A 44 9.27 -21.73 -16.99
N GLY A 45 8.20 -22.14 -17.68
CA GLY A 45 7.25 -23.16 -17.23
C GLY A 45 5.89 -22.67 -16.74
N LEU A 46 5.68 -21.37 -16.51
CA LEU A 46 4.38 -20.84 -16.08
C LEU A 46 3.46 -20.43 -17.23
N GLY A 47 3.96 -20.25 -18.46
CA GLY A 47 3.16 -19.85 -19.62
C GLY A 47 2.82 -18.36 -19.66
N ASP A 48 2.03 -17.94 -20.65
CA ASP A 48 1.61 -16.55 -20.81
C ASP A 48 0.61 -16.12 -19.73
N LEU A 49 0.59 -14.83 -19.40
CA LEU A 49 -0.42 -14.29 -18.49
C LEU A 49 -1.78 -14.17 -19.19
N VAL A 50 -2.82 -14.60 -18.49
CA VAL A 50 -4.23 -14.42 -18.88
C VAL A 50 -4.70 -13.09 -18.31
N ARG A 51 -5.26 -12.25 -19.17
CA ARG A 51 -5.75 -10.94 -18.76
C ARG A 51 -6.94 -11.07 -17.81
N ASP A 52 -6.86 -10.39 -16.68
CA ASP A 52 -7.93 -10.34 -15.69
C ASP A 52 -9.01 -9.32 -16.11
N PRO A 53 -10.29 -9.74 -16.26
CA PRO A 53 -11.39 -8.82 -16.51
C PRO A 53 -11.62 -7.77 -15.41
N ALA A 54 -11.22 -8.07 -14.17
CA ALA A 54 -11.26 -7.12 -13.06
C ALA A 54 -10.06 -6.16 -13.03
N GLU A 55 -9.09 -6.37 -13.92
CA GLU A 55 -7.86 -5.57 -14.05
C GLU A 55 -7.04 -5.46 -12.76
N LEU A 56 -7.06 -6.50 -11.91
CA LEU A 56 -6.24 -6.57 -10.69
C LEU A 56 -4.92 -7.29 -10.95
N PHE A 57 -4.98 -8.56 -11.35
CA PHE A 57 -3.79 -9.38 -11.58
C PHE A 57 -3.94 -10.26 -12.82
N ASP A 58 -3.18 -9.97 -13.87
CA ASP A 58 -2.99 -10.89 -14.98
C ASP A 58 -2.17 -12.09 -14.47
N LEU A 59 -2.76 -13.29 -14.44
CA LEU A 59 -2.13 -14.50 -13.89
C LEU A 59 -1.96 -15.59 -14.96
N PRO A 60 -0.97 -16.49 -14.82
CA PRO A 60 -0.85 -17.61 -15.74
C PRO A 60 -2.06 -18.55 -15.68
N GLU A 61 -2.27 -19.35 -16.73
CA GLU A 61 -3.36 -20.32 -16.78
C GLU A 61 -3.32 -21.29 -15.59
N GLY A 62 -4.47 -21.52 -14.95
CA GLY A 62 -4.61 -22.39 -13.77
C GLY A 62 -4.37 -21.71 -12.43
N PHE A 63 -3.86 -20.47 -12.41
CA PHE A 63 -3.76 -19.67 -11.20
C PHE A 63 -5.06 -18.89 -10.96
N THR A 64 -5.36 -18.67 -9.68
CA THR A 64 -6.50 -17.86 -9.23
C THR A 64 -6.06 -17.01 -8.04
N TYR A 65 -6.78 -15.94 -7.77
CA TYR A 65 -6.59 -15.10 -6.59
C TYR A 65 -7.92 -14.90 -5.87
N GLN A 66 -7.82 -14.51 -4.61
CA GLN A 66 -8.93 -14.03 -3.80
C GLN A 66 -8.54 -12.70 -3.18
N ILE A 67 -9.45 -11.72 -3.26
CA ILE A 67 -9.30 -10.48 -2.50
C ILE A 67 -9.68 -10.80 -1.06
N LEU A 68 -8.72 -10.64 -0.15
CA LEU A 68 -8.98 -10.86 1.27
C LEU A 68 -9.62 -9.61 1.91
N SER A 69 -9.01 -8.44 1.71
CA SER A 69 -9.39 -7.19 2.38
C SER A 69 -9.07 -6.01 1.49
N GLN A 70 -9.92 -4.98 1.48
CA GLN A 70 -9.71 -3.73 0.75
C GLN A 70 -9.71 -2.53 1.70
N THR A 71 -8.92 -1.51 1.38
CA THR A 71 -8.90 -0.24 2.09
C THR A 71 -10.32 0.35 2.21
N GLY A 72 -10.68 0.78 3.42
CA GLY A 72 -11.99 1.35 3.71
C GLY A 72 -13.08 0.33 4.05
N ASP A 73 -12.84 -0.97 3.90
CA ASP A 73 -13.77 -2.00 4.38
C ASP A 73 -13.93 -1.90 5.90
N ALA A 74 -15.12 -2.25 6.40
CA ALA A 74 -15.37 -2.29 7.84
C ALA A 74 -14.63 -3.46 8.49
N MET A 75 -13.98 -3.18 9.63
CA MET A 75 -13.31 -4.17 10.48
C MET A 75 -14.19 -4.56 11.67
N THR A 76 -13.89 -5.70 12.30
CA THR A 76 -14.68 -6.25 13.42
C THR A 76 -14.56 -5.46 14.72
N ASP A 77 -13.54 -4.62 14.85
CA ASP A 77 -13.34 -3.70 15.98
C ASP A 77 -14.11 -2.37 15.83
N GLY A 78 -14.88 -2.20 14.75
CA GLY A 78 -15.63 -0.99 14.44
C GLY A 78 -14.82 0.10 13.73
N LEU A 79 -13.56 -0.19 13.38
CA LEU A 79 -12.72 0.67 12.53
C LEU A 79 -12.87 0.30 11.05
N ILE A 80 -12.10 0.97 10.20
CA ILE A 80 -11.98 0.64 8.77
C ILE A 80 -10.57 0.20 8.42
N VAL A 81 -10.45 -0.60 7.35
CA VAL A 81 -9.15 -1.07 6.86
C VAL A 81 -8.30 0.13 6.43
N PRO A 82 -7.09 0.34 7.01
CA PRO A 82 -6.21 1.41 6.61
C PRO A 82 -5.63 1.19 5.21
N GLY A 83 -5.21 2.29 4.58
CA GLY A 83 -4.54 2.26 3.28
C GLY A 83 -3.08 1.80 3.35
N ASP A 84 -2.41 1.86 2.19
CA ASP A 84 -1.00 1.53 2.00
C ASP A 84 -0.54 0.24 2.71
N PRO A 85 -1.21 -0.91 2.45
CA PRO A 85 -0.78 -2.18 3.00
C PRO A 85 0.60 -2.55 2.46
N ASP A 86 1.50 -2.96 3.35
CA ASP A 86 2.88 -3.32 3.01
C ASP A 86 3.27 -4.67 3.65
N GLY A 87 4.49 -4.79 4.20
CA GLY A 87 5.07 -6.02 4.69
C GLY A 87 4.15 -6.78 5.63
N MET A 88 4.11 -8.10 5.46
CA MET A 88 3.16 -8.96 6.16
C MET A 88 3.68 -10.40 6.30
N ALA A 89 3.15 -11.10 7.30
CA ALA A 89 3.42 -12.53 7.51
C ALA A 89 2.21 -13.26 8.07
N CYS A 90 2.09 -14.55 7.70
CA CYS A 90 1.09 -15.46 8.25
C CYS A 90 1.66 -16.23 9.45
N PHE A 91 0.82 -16.46 10.45
CA PHE A 91 1.08 -17.23 11.65
C PHE A 91 -0.05 -18.24 11.87
N GLU A 92 0.27 -19.36 12.50
CA GLU A 92 -0.73 -20.29 13.02
C GLU A 92 -1.16 -19.81 14.41
N ARG A 93 -2.46 -19.63 14.61
CA ARG A 93 -3.06 -19.26 15.90
C ARG A 93 -3.39 -20.52 16.70
N ALA A 94 -3.42 -20.43 18.02
CA ALA A 94 -3.66 -21.57 18.91
C ALA A 94 -5.01 -22.30 18.68
N ASP A 95 -5.99 -21.63 18.05
CA ASP A 95 -7.28 -22.21 17.66
C ASP A 95 -7.29 -22.82 16.24
N GLY A 96 -6.13 -22.91 15.59
CA GLY A 96 -5.96 -23.48 14.24
C GLY A 96 -6.28 -22.52 13.10
N LYS A 97 -6.56 -21.25 13.39
CA LYS A 97 -6.78 -20.20 12.38
C LYS A 97 -5.46 -19.68 11.82
N ILE A 98 -5.53 -19.11 10.63
CA ILE A 98 -4.41 -18.35 10.05
C ILE A 98 -4.55 -16.91 10.53
N VAL A 99 -3.45 -16.32 11.03
CA VAL A 99 -3.39 -14.90 11.33
C VAL A 99 -2.41 -14.24 10.37
N LEU A 100 -2.89 -13.34 9.53
CA LEU A 100 -2.05 -12.45 8.74
C LEU A 100 -1.89 -11.13 9.50
N ILE A 101 -0.67 -10.80 9.90
CA ILE A 101 -0.31 -9.47 10.39
C ILE A 101 0.22 -8.66 9.22
N ARG A 102 -0.35 -7.47 9.00
CA ARG A 102 -0.04 -6.61 7.85
C ARG A 102 0.28 -5.20 8.28
N ASN A 103 1.42 -4.68 7.82
CA ASN A 103 1.81 -3.29 8.00
C ASN A 103 0.97 -2.33 7.16
N HIS A 104 0.93 -1.08 7.60
CA HIS A 104 0.36 0.03 6.85
C HIS A 104 1.38 1.17 6.82
N GLU A 105 1.87 1.49 5.61
CA GLU A 105 2.96 2.45 5.36
C GLU A 105 2.46 3.89 5.34
N LEU A 106 1.72 4.27 6.38
CA LEU A 106 1.03 5.56 6.46
C LEU A 106 1.79 6.58 7.30
N ARG A 107 1.74 7.83 6.87
CA ARG A 107 2.20 9.03 7.57
C ARG A 107 1.03 9.78 8.19
N ALA A 108 1.32 10.65 9.15
CA ALA A 108 0.32 11.38 9.92
C ALA A 108 -0.64 12.25 9.07
N ASN A 109 -0.23 12.68 7.88
CA ASN A 109 -1.02 13.55 6.99
C ASN A 109 -1.92 12.80 6.01
N GLU A 110 -1.94 11.46 6.01
CA GLU A 110 -2.69 10.63 5.07
C GLU A 110 -4.08 10.27 5.61
N HIS A 111 -4.83 11.29 6.03
CA HIS A 111 -6.09 11.13 6.75
C HIS A 111 -7.16 10.34 5.98
N ASP A 112 -7.18 10.40 4.65
CA ASP A 112 -8.14 9.67 3.80
C ASP A 112 -7.91 8.15 3.82
N LEU A 113 -6.74 7.71 4.28
CA LEU A 113 -6.33 6.30 4.39
C LEU A 113 -6.30 5.81 5.84
N SER A 114 -6.69 6.66 6.78
CA SER A 114 -6.69 6.40 8.21
C SER A 114 -7.64 5.26 8.60
N PRO A 115 -7.29 4.42 9.61
CA PRO A 115 -8.22 3.43 10.14
C PRO A 115 -9.39 4.05 10.92
N PHE A 116 -9.30 5.35 11.26
CA PHE A 116 -10.28 6.04 12.10
C PHE A 116 -11.42 6.70 11.32
N GLY A 117 -11.43 6.56 9.99
CA GLY A 117 -12.49 7.09 9.13
C GLY A 117 -12.60 8.62 9.13
N PRO A 118 -13.69 9.15 8.54
CA PRO A 118 -13.93 10.59 8.45
C PRO A 118 -13.93 11.28 9.82
N ASP A 119 -13.30 12.45 9.89
CA ASP A 119 -13.16 13.25 11.12
C ASP A 119 -12.52 12.50 12.30
N ALA A 120 -11.82 11.40 12.03
CA ALA A 120 -11.22 10.51 13.02
C ALA A 120 -12.23 9.95 14.05
N ALA A 121 -13.49 9.75 13.64
CA ALA A 121 -14.56 9.25 14.51
C ALA A 121 -14.24 7.89 15.17
N GLY A 122 -13.43 7.06 14.51
CA GLY A 122 -13.00 5.76 15.03
C GLY A 122 -12.06 5.85 16.23
N LEU A 123 -11.50 7.02 16.56
CA LEU A 123 -10.65 7.18 17.74
C LEU A 123 -11.38 6.88 19.06
N ASP A 124 -12.71 6.97 19.08
CA ASP A 124 -13.54 6.61 20.24
C ASP A 124 -13.64 5.09 20.45
N HIS A 125 -13.24 4.28 19.46
CA HIS A 125 -13.26 2.82 19.53
C HIS A 125 -11.96 2.21 20.07
N ILE A 126 -10.90 3.00 20.23
CA ILE A 126 -9.59 2.50 20.68
C ILE A 126 -9.24 2.95 22.10
N ASP A 127 -8.41 2.15 22.77
CA ASP A 127 -7.72 2.60 23.98
C ASP A 127 -6.61 3.59 23.58
N ARG A 128 -6.87 4.88 23.81
CA ARG A 128 -5.93 5.97 23.49
C ARG A 128 -4.59 5.85 24.21
N THR A 129 -4.48 5.07 25.28
CA THR A 129 -3.21 4.83 25.97
C THR A 129 -2.28 3.85 25.24
N ARG A 130 -2.79 3.17 24.22
CA ARG A 130 -2.04 2.24 23.35
C ARG A 130 -1.57 2.87 22.04
N VAL A 131 -1.77 4.17 21.87
CA VAL A 131 -1.24 4.92 20.72
C VAL A 131 0.21 5.29 21.01
N HIS A 132 1.13 4.91 20.12
CA HIS A 132 2.56 5.18 20.29
C HIS A 132 2.88 6.68 20.29
N ASP A 133 2.48 7.41 19.23
CA ASP A 133 2.65 8.87 19.16
C ASP A 133 1.43 9.60 18.57
N TRP A 134 1.31 10.87 18.96
CA TRP A 134 0.29 11.80 18.52
C TRP A 134 0.92 12.98 17.77
N ALA A 135 0.62 13.11 16.47
CA ALA A 135 1.02 14.26 15.67
C ALA A 135 0.33 15.57 16.12
N SER A 136 -0.87 15.45 16.73
CA SER A 136 -1.56 16.51 17.45
C SER A 136 -2.54 15.91 18.48
N GLU A 137 -3.16 16.73 19.34
CA GLU A 137 -4.13 16.28 20.35
C GLU A 137 -5.25 15.37 19.79
N ARG A 138 -5.57 15.50 18.50
CA ARG A 138 -6.66 14.76 17.83
C ARG A 138 -6.21 13.92 16.64
N ALA A 139 -4.91 13.80 16.37
CA ALA A 139 -4.42 13.02 15.24
C ALA A 139 -3.23 12.16 15.69
N PRO A 140 -3.39 10.83 15.78
CA PRO A 140 -2.25 9.94 15.96
C PRO A 140 -1.42 9.87 14.67
N HIS A 141 -0.18 9.40 14.77
CA HIS A 141 0.47 8.87 13.57
C HIS A 141 -0.33 7.65 13.06
N LEU A 142 -0.39 7.49 11.73
CA LEU A 142 -1.36 6.61 11.07
C LEU A 142 -0.77 5.25 10.64
N GLY A 143 0.54 5.09 10.73
CA GLY A 143 1.18 3.79 10.54
C GLY A 143 0.74 2.79 11.60
N GLY A 144 1.05 1.53 11.34
CA GLY A 144 0.79 0.45 12.29
C GLY A 144 0.57 -0.87 11.60
N THR A 145 -0.25 -1.72 12.24
CA THR A 145 -0.57 -3.05 11.73
C THR A 145 -2.04 -3.38 11.90
N THR A 146 -2.55 -4.23 11.02
CA THR A 146 -3.82 -4.93 11.19
C THR A 146 -3.61 -6.43 11.30
N HIS A 147 -4.50 -7.11 12.03
CA HIS A 147 -4.64 -8.55 12.02
C HIS A 147 -5.83 -8.95 11.17
N LEU A 148 -5.66 -9.96 10.33
CA LEU A 148 -6.73 -10.68 9.66
C LEU A 148 -6.69 -12.12 10.16
N VAL A 149 -7.79 -12.59 10.74
CA VAL A 149 -7.94 -13.96 11.24
C VAL A 149 -8.79 -14.71 10.23
N LEU A 150 -8.20 -15.72 9.60
CA LEU A 150 -8.80 -16.45 8.48
C LEU A 150 -9.06 -17.90 8.86
N ASP A 151 -10.17 -18.41 8.35
CA ASP A 151 -10.42 -19.83 8.29
C ASP A 151 -9.43 -20.51 7.31
N PRO A 152 -8.69 -21.56 7.73
CA PRO A 152 -7.61 -22.14 6.92
C PRO A 152 -8.10 -22.87 5.66
N ASP A 153 -9.33 -23.37 5.65
CA ASP A 153 -9.89 -24.13 4.52
C ASP A 153 -10.52 -23.19 3.48
N SER A 154 -11.28 -22.19 3.94
CA SER A 154 -12.05 -21.30 3.07
C SER A 154 -11.38 -19.95 2.80
N LEU A 155 -10.35 -19.58 3.57
CA LEU A 155 -9.72 -18.26 3.56
C LEU A 155 -10.70 -17.10 3.80
N ILE A 156 -11.86 -17.38 4.39
CA ILE A 156 -12.79 -16.35 4.83
C ILE A 156 -12.21 -15.66 6.06
N ILE A 157 -12.22 -14.32 6.06
CA ILE A 157 -11.85 -13.51 7.22
C ILE A 157 -12.99 -13.59 8.25
N GLU A 158 -12.68 -14.10 9.44
CA GLU A 158 -13.60 -14.18 10.58
C GLU A 158 -13.46 -12.97 11.50
N GLU A 159 -12.23 -12.47 11.68
CA GLU A 159 -11.93 -11.28 12.45
C GLU A 159 -10.94 -10.41 11.68
N GLN A 160 -11.14 -9.10 11.72
CA GLN A 160 -10.16 -8.13 11.24
C GLN A 160 -10.13 -6.93 12.18
N PHE A 161 -8.95 -6.49 12.61
CA PHE A 161 -8.82 -5.41 13.59
C PHE A 161 -7.46 -4.72 13.52
N LEU A 162 -7.38 -3.51 14.05
CA LEU A 162 -6.16 -2.74 14.24
C LEU A 162 -5.36 -3.29 15.43
N SER A 163 -4.11 -3.67 15.20
CA SER A 163 -3.24 -4.28 16.22
C SER A 163 -2.11 -3.37 16.70
N LEU A 164 -1.66 -2.41 15.89
CA LEU A 164 -0.66 -1.40 16.27
C LEU A 164 -1.07 -0.06 15.65
N THR A 165 -0.85 1.06 16.35
CA THR A 165 -1.13 2.40 15.82
C THR A 165 -0.31 3.49 16.53
N GLY A 166 -0.29 4.69 15.96
CA GLY A 166 0.56 5.79 16.45
C GLY A 166 2.02 5.63 16.03
N THR A 167 2.35 4.65 15.20
CA THR A 167 3.66 4.49 14.55
C THR A 167 3.62 5.13 13.17
N GLU A 168 4.76 5.30 12.52
CA GLU A 168 4.89 6.04 11.26
C GLU A 168 5.56 5.21 10.16
N ASN A 169 4.95 5.21 8.96
CA ASN A 169 5.56 4.69 7.73
C ASN A 169 6.03 3.23 7.89
N ASN A 170 5.19 2.37 8.48
CA ASN A 170 5.54 0.96 8.69
C ASN A 170 5.61 0.24 7.35
N CYS A 171 6.82 -0.03 6.88
CA CYS A 171 7.07 -0.62 5.56
C CYS A 171 7.11 -2.14 5.67
N ALA A 172 8.28 -2.70 6.00
CA ALA A 172 8.51 -4.14 6.05
C ALA A 172 8.65 -4.68 7.48
N GLY A 173 9.12 -5.92 7.58
CA GLY A 173 9.30 -6.56 8.87
C GLY A 173 9.82 -7.99 8.78
N GLY A 174 9.71 -8.71 9.90
CA GLY A 174 10.10 -10.13 9.96
C GLY A 174 9.34 -10.92 11.03
N PRO A 175 8.95 -12.17 10.74
CA PRO A 175 8.34 -13.04 11.75
C PRO A 175 9.41 -13.52 12.73
N THR A 176 9.09 -13.50 14.02
CA THR A 176 9.92 -14.08 15.07
C THR A 176 9.63 -15.58 15.21
N PRO A 177 10.60 -16.38 15.67
CA PRO A 177 10.40 -17.81 15.88
C PRO A 177 9.47 -18.14 17.07
N TRP A 178 9.07 -17.14 17.87
CA TRP A 178 8.16 -17.31 19.00
C TRP A 178 6.74 -16.76 18.74
N GLY A 179 6.42 -16.41 17.49
CA GLY A 179 5.05 -16.10 17.08
C GLY A 179 4.66 -14.63 17.20
N SER A 180 5.54 -13.72 16.79
CA SER A 180 5.24 -12.29 16.64
C SER A 180 5.77 -11.75 15.31
N TRP A 181 5.25 -10.60 14.90
CA TRP A 181 5.71 -9.83 13.76
C TRP A 181 6.52 -8.62 14.23
N LEU A 182 7.71 -8.42 13.68
CA LEU A 182 8.49 -7.20 13.87
C LEU A 182 8.12 -6.20 12.77
N SER A 183 7.36 -5.15 13.12
CA SER A 183 7.00 -4.07 12.20
C SER A 183 8.04 -2.96 12.24
N CYS A 184 8.54 -2.51 11.08
CA CYS A 184 9.61 -1.52 11.00
C CYS A 184 9.11 -0.19 10.43
N GLU A 185 9.34 0.90 11.15
CA GLU A 185 9.14 2.25 10.62
C GLU A 185 10.25 2.62 9.61
N GLU A 186 9.88 2.98 8.38
CA GLU A 186 10.80 3.51 7.36
C GLU A 186 10.88 5.04 7.48
N THR A 187 11.42 5.54 8.58
CA THR A 187 11.60 6.98 8.80
C THR A 187 12.72 7.26 9.80
N GLU A 188 13.26 8.47 9.76
CA GLU A 188 14.23 9.00 10.72
C GLU A 188 13.68 10.28 11.39
N ARG A 189 12.35 10.38 11.53
CA ARG A 189 11.69 11.59 12.04
C ARG A 189 12.09 11.85 13.49
N ASN A 190 12.56 13.06 13.75
CA ASN A 190 12.88 13.52 15.10
C ASN A 190 11.64 14.13 15.79
N ALA A 191 11.64 14.08 17.12
CA ALA A 191 10.64 14.80 17.92
C ALA A 191 10.61 16.30 17.58
N GLY A 192 9.40 16.87 17.52
CA GLY A 192 9.15 18.28 17.20
C GLY A 192 8.90 18.56 15.71
N ASP A 193 9.26 17.65 14.80
CA ASP A 193 8.91 17.76 13.37
C ASP A 193 7.52 17.16 13.09
N GLY A 194 6.51 17.67 13.80
CA GLY A 194 5.15 17.14 13.73
C GLY A 194 4.93 15.79 14.43
N ALA A 195 5.94 15.30 15.15
CA ALA A 195 5.87 14.14 16.05
C ALA A 195 6.12 14.58 17.51
N GLY A 196 5.41 13.95 18.45
CA GLY A 196 5.61 14.12 19.88
C GLY A 196 6.88 13.43 20.38
N ILE A 197 7.30 12.37 19.70
CA ILE A 197 8.53 11.61 19.98
C ILE A 197 9.37 11.38 18.70
N GLU A 198 10.52 10.73 18.86
CA GLU A 198 11.33 10.27 17.72
C GLU A 198 10.71 9.00 17.12
N HIS A 199 10.89 8.79 15.82
CA HIS A 199 10.46 7.60 15.08
C HIS A 199 11.66 6.95 14.36
N GLY A 200 11.42 5.77 13.79
CA GLY A 200 12.44 4.90 13.19
C GLY A 200 12.66 3.63 14.00
N TYR A 201 11.65 3.21 14.77
CA TYR A 201 11.74 2.04 15.64
C TYR A 201 11.19 0.77 14.99
N VAL A 202 11.48 -0.36 15.64
CA VAL A 202 10.93 -1.68 15.34
C VAL A 202 10.00 -2.06 16.48
N PHE A 203 8.78 -2.46 16.15
CA PHE A 203 7.75 -2.83 17.11
C PHE A 203 7.43 -4.32 17.04
N GLU A 204 7.28 -4.95 18.20
CA GLU A 204 6.89 -6.36 18.28
C GLU A 204 5.38 -6.52 18.45
N VAL A 205 4.73 -7.16 17.48
CA VAL A 205 3.27 -7.39 17.46
C VAL A 205 2.98 -8.90 17.56
N PRO A 206 2.44 -9.41 18.68
CA PRO A 206 2.16 -10.83 18.85
C PRO A 206 1.06 -11.34 17.92
N ALA A 207 1.24 -12.52 17.31
CA ALA A 207 0.21 -13.18 16.49
C ALA A 207 -1.04 -13.60 17.28
N GLU A 208 -0.89 -13.78 18.59
CA GLU A 208 -2.00 -14.07 19.49
C GLU A 208 -2.75 -12.83 19.98
N ALA A 209 -2.43 -11.64 19.46
CA ALA A 209 -3.21 -10.44 19.76
C ALA A 209 -4.70 -10.64 19.39
N ARG A 210 -5.56 -9.93 20.12
CA ARG A 210 -7.03 -9.93 19.93
C ARG A 210 -7.58 -8.51 19.82
N GLY A 211 -6.70 -7.54 19.54
CA GLY A 211 -6.99 -6.12 19.48
C GLY A 211 -5.69 -5.31 19.47
N LEU A 212 -5.83 -3.99 19.60
CA LEU A 212 -4.72 -3.05 19.67
C LEU A 212 -3.76 -3.42 20.82
N VAL A 213 -2.47 -3.59 20.57
CA VAL A 213 -1.46 -3.95 21.59
C VAL A 213 -0.74 -2.73 22.14
N GLU A 214 0.01 -2.91 23.23
CA GLU A 214 0.97 -1.89 23.69
C GLU A 214 2.14 -1.81 22.68
N PRO A 215 2.54 -0.60 22.25
CA PRO A 215 3.64 -0.43 21.32
C PRO A 215 4.97 -0.62 22.07
N VAL A 216 5.61 -1.77 21.86
CA VAL A 216 6.89 -2.17 22.49
C VAL A 216 7.94 -2.51 21.45
#